data_AF-A0A7Z1HLP8-F1
#
_entry.id   AF-A0A7Z1HLP8-F1
#
_cell.length_a   1.000
_cell.length_b   1.000
_cell.length_c   1.000
_cell.angle_alpha   90.00
_cell.angle_beta   90.00
_cell.angle_gamma   90.00
#
_symmetry.space_group_name_H-M   'P 1'
#
loop_
_entity.id
_entity.type
_entity.pdbx_description
1 polymer ?
#
loop_
_entity_poly.entity_id
_entity_poly.type
_entity_poly.pdbx_seq_one_letter_code
_entity_poly.pdbx_strand_id
1 'polypeptide(L)'
;MRHLVGFLMLFCTSFAHAAPDSIYLFRHSEKEKGNNPHLTEAGKHRADQLSSLIENNKPVALFSTNYNRTIETANALARDLGVEVQVYNPRDLAQFSEQVLTMNGTIIIVGHSNTSVELAALFSELKVDKMHESEFSRYFLLQRTGQNFHLSDLKMNFD
;
A
#
# COMPACT_ATOMS: atom_id res chain seq x y z
N MET A 1 -11.22 45.22 -46.30
CA MET A 1 -11.64 44.51 -45.06
C MET A 1 -10.76 43.27 -44.92
N ARG A 2 -9.85 43.26 -43.94
CA ARG A 2 -8.94 42.14 -43.70
C ARG A 2 -9.41 41.46 -42.42
N HIS A 3 -10.14 40.35 -42.56
CA HIS A 3 -10.62 39.59 -41.41
C HIS A 3 -9.43 38.91 -40.74
N LEU A 4 -9.13 39.32 -39.50
CA LEU A 4 -8.16 38.65 -38.64
C LEU A 4 -8.91 37.51 -37.94
N VAL A 5 -8.77 36.28 -38.43
CA VAL A 5 -9.30 35.09 -37.74
C VAL A 5 -8.32 34.74 -36.63
N GLY A 6 -8.68 35.12 -35.40
CA GLY A 6 -7.95 34.69 -34.19
C GLY A 6 -8.30 33.24 -33.86
N PHE A 7 -7.35 32.33 -34.08
CA PHE A 7 -7.47 30.94 -33.69
C PHE A 7 -7.17 30.83 -32.19
N LEU A 8 -8.22 30.76 -31.37
CA LEU A 8 -8.11 30.48 -29.94
C LEU A 8 -7.85 28.98 -29.76
N MET A 9 -6.57 28.59 -29.66
CA MET A 9 -6.21 27.25 -29.19
C MET A 9 -6.60 27.14 -27.71
N LEU A 10 -7.73 26.50 -27.45
CA LEU A 10 -8.09 26.04 -26.12
C LEU A 10 -7.18 24.86 -25.77
N PHE A 11 -6.05 25.14 -25.10
CA PHE A 11 -5.21 24.10 -24.51
C PHE A 11 -5.99 23.45 -23.36
N CYS A 12 -6.71 22.37 -23.68
CA CYS A 12 -7.29 21.49 -22.68
C CYS A 12 -6.15 20.63 -22.10
N THR A 13 -5.39 21.19 -21.17
CA THR A 13 -4.40 20.41 -20.43
C THR A 13 -5.15 19.54 -19.43
N SER A 14 -5.41 18.29 -19.82
CA SER A 14 -5.79 17.25 -18.87
C SER A 14 -4.63 17.08 -17.90
N PHE A 15 -4.76 17.66 -16.70
CA PHE A 15 -3.88 17.33 -15.59
C PHE A 15 -4.16 15.86 -15.26
N ALA A 16 -3.33 14.95 -15.77
CA ALA A 16 -3.28 13.59 -15.26
C ALA A 16 -2.84 13.71 -13.80
N HIS A 17 -3.79 13.55 -12.87
CA HIS A 17 -3.48 13.53 -11.45
C HIS A 17 -2.70 12.25 -11.18
N ALA A 18 -1.44 12.41 -10.77
CA ALA A 18 -0.61 11.32 -10.29
C ALA A 18 -1.38 10.60 -9.16
N ALA A 19 -1.54 9.29 -9.29
CA ALA A 19 -2.09 8.44 -8.23
C ALA A 19 -1.63 7.00 -8.45
N PRO A 20 -1.50 6.18 -7.38
CA PRO A 20 -1.06 4.80 -7.48
C PRO A 20 -1.91 3.97 -8.44
N ASP A 21 -1.28 3.06 -9.18
CA ASP A 21 -1.97 2.06 -10.00
C ASP A 21 -2.55 0.96 -9.09
N SER A 22 -1.78 0.59 -8.07
CA SER A 22 -2.16 -0.40 -7.07
C SER A 22 -1.61 -0.05 -5.69
N ILE A 23 -2.35 -0.41 -4.64
CA ILE A 23 -1.91 -0.29 -3.26
C ILE A 23 -2.13 -1.63 -2.56
N TYR A 24 -1.05 -2.27 -2.13
CA TYR A 24 -1.05 -3.48 -1.33
C TYR A 24 -0.91 -3.12 0.15
N LEU A 25 -1.87 -3.54 0.96
CA LEU A 25 -1.87 -3.32 2.40
C LEU A 25 -1.69 -4.65 3.12
N PHE A 26 -0.51 -4.83 3.69
CA PHE A 26 -0.20 -5.96 4.55
C PHE A 26 -0.20 -5.50 6.02
N ARG A 27 -0.50 -6.43 6.92
CA ARG A 27 -0.02 -6.36 8.30
C ARG A 27 1.34 -7.03 8.40
N HIS A 28 2.09 -6.78 9.47
CA HIS A 28 3.25 -7.62 9.79
C HIS A 28 2.87 -9.10 9.88
N SER A 29 3.83 -9.97 9.57
CA SER A 29 3.74 -11.42 9.74
C SER A 29 3.77 -11.83 11.23
N GLU A 30 3.69 -13.12 11.51
CA GLU A 30 3.68 -13.70 12.86
C GLU A 30 4.84 -13.18 13.71
N LYS A 31 4.52 -12.76 14.93
CA LYS A 31 5.47 -12.13 15.85
C LYS A 31 5.60 -12.91 17.15
N GLU A 32 6.76 -12.78 17.78
CA GLU A 32 6.99 -13.27 19.14
C GLU A 32 6.12 -12.51 20.18
N LYS A 33 6.17 -12.99 21.42
CA LYS A 33 5.58 -12.29 22.57
C LYS A 33 6.55 -11.27 23.14
N GLY A 34 6.02 -10.23 23.80
CA GLY A 34 6.81 -9.19 24.46
C GLY A 34 6.59 -7.80 23.86
N ASN A 35 7.38 -6.84 24.35
CA ASN A 35 7.34 -5.46 23.87
C ASN A 35 8.15 -5.32 22.57
N ASN A 36 7.58 -4.63 21.57
CA ASN A 36 8.14 -4.49 20.22
C ASN A 36 8.82 -5.78 19.70
N PRO A 37 8.09 -6.91 19.66
CA PRO A 37 8.69 -8.20 19.38
C PRO A 37 9.12 -8.33 17.92
N HIS A 38 10.12 -9.18 17.70
CA HIS A 38 10.58 -9.63 16.39
C HIS A 38 9.61 -10.66 15.78
N LEU A 39 9.78 -10.98 14.50
CA LEU A 39 9.03 -12.05 13.85
C LEU A 39 9.43 -13.43 14.41
N THR A 40 8.45 -14.33 14.46
CA THR A 40 8.73 -15.76 14.66
C THR A 40 9.37 -16.35 13.40
N GLU A 41 9.90 -17.57 13.47
CA GLU A 41 10.39 -18.27 12.27
C GLU A 41 9.29 -18.46 11.21
N ALA A 42 8.06 -18.76 11.63
CA ALA A 42 6.91 -18.82 10.73
C ALA A 42 6.61 -17.45 10.09
N GLY A 43 6.75 -16.36 10.87
CA GLY A 43 6.55 -15.00 10.36
C GLY A 43 7.59 -14.58 9.35
N LYS A 44 8.86 -14.99 9.53
CA LYS A 44 9.93 -14.78 8.56
C LYS A 44 9.64 -15.52 7.25
N HIS A 45 9.27 -16.80 7.35
CA HIS A 45 8.89 -17.59 6.17
C HIS A 45 7.74 -16.95 5.39
N ARG A 46 6.68 -16.52 6.08
CA ARG A 46 5.58 -15.79 5.45
C ARG A 46 6.05 -14.51 4.78
N ALA A 47 6.87 -13.72 5.46
CA ALA A 47 7.37 -12.45 4.93
C ALA A 47 8.13 -12.64 3.61
N ASP A 48 8.95 -13.70 3.52
CA ASP A 48 9.70 -14.05 2.32
C ASP A 48 8.81 -14.49 1.14
N GLN A 49 7.55 -14.86 1.39
CA GLN A 49 6.61 -15.25 0.33
C GLN A 49 5.75 -14.09 -0.18
N LEU A 50 5.69 -12.95 0.53
CA LEU A 50 4.78 -11.84 0.20
C LEU A 50 5.03 -11.27 -1.20
N SER A 51 6.29 -11.26 -1.66
CA SER A 51 6.66 -10.75 -2.98
C SER A 51 5.96 -11.50 -4.12
N SER A 52 5.59 -12.76 -3.91
CA SER A 52 4.86 -13.58 -4.90
C SER A 52 3.43 -13.11 -5.17
N LEU A 53 2.86 -12.29 -4.29
CA LEU A 53 1.50 -11.72 -4.46
C LEU A 53 1.49 -10.44 -5.29
N ILE A 54 2.66 -9.85 -5.56
CA ILE A 54 2.77 -8.53 -6.17
C ILE A 54 2.81 -8.67 -7.69
N GLU A 55 1.81 -8.12 -8.37
CA GLU A 55 1.80 -8.01 -9.82
C GLU A 55 2.75 -6.88 -10.21
N ASN A 56 3.98 -7.23 -10.57
CA ASN A 56 5.07 -6.27 -10.69
C ASN A 56 4.98 -5.43 -11.97
N ASN A 57 4.43 -4.21 -11.83
CA ASN A 57 4.60 -3.12 -12.77
C ASN A 57 5.41 -2.01 -12.08
N LYS A 58 6.66 -1.81 -12.50
CA LYS A 58 7.53 -0.75 -11.95
C LYS A 58 7.00 0.64 -12.36
N PRO A 59 7.03 1.65 -11.47
CA PRO A 59 7.77 1.75 -10.20
C PRO A 59 7.04 1.20 -8.95
N VAL A 60 7.82 0.85 -7.90
CA VAL A 60 7.32 0.36 -6.60
C VAL A 60 7.82 1.26 -5.46
N ALA A 61 6.94 1.68 -4.54
CA ALA A 61 7.32 2.28 -3.26
C ALA A 61 6.86 1.39 -2.08
N LEU A 62 7.70 1.26 -1.05
CA LEU A 62 7.46 0.37 0.08
C LEU A 62 7.52 1.13 1.40
N PHE A 63 6.47 1.01 2.21
CA PHE A 63 6.31 1.69 3.48
C PHE A 63 6.13 0.71 4.64
N SER A 64 6.60 1.10 5.82
CA SER A 64 6.42 0.34 7.05
C SER A 64 6.30 1.25 8.27
N THR A 65 5.60 0.83 9.32
CA THR A 65 5.71 1.49 10.61
C THR A 65 7.03 1.12 11.30
N ASN A 66 7.49 1.91 12.27
CA ASN A 66 8.78 1.71 12.93
C ASN A 66 8.75 0.68 14.08
N TYR A 67 8.13 -0.49 13.88
CA TYR A 67 8.20 -1.61 14.83
C TYR A 67 9.02 -2.75 14.25
N ASN A 68 9.68 -3.55 15.09
CA ASN A 68 10.60 -4.61 14.63
C ASN A 68 9.90 -5.56 13.66
N ARG A 69 8.73 -6.08 14.06
CA ARG A 69 7.89 -6.96 13.22
C ARG A 69 7.48 -6.36 11.86
N THR A 70 7.15 -5.06 11.79
CA THR A 70 6.73 -4.44 10.52
C THR A 70 7.94 -4.15 9.64
N ILE A 71 9.04 -3.72 10.23
CA ILE A 71 10.31 -3.51 9.53
C ILE A 71 10.86 -4.83 9.00
N GLU A 72 10.82 -5.91 9.77
CA GLU A 72 11.28 -7.23 9.31
C GLU A 72 10.44 -7.78 8.17
N THR A 73 9.09 -7.66 8.26
CA THR A 73 8.22 -8.04 7.15
C THR A 73 8.48 -7.20 5.90
N ALA A 74 8.63 -5.88 6.05
CA ALA A 74 8.93 -4.99 4.93
C ALA A 74 10.33 -5.25 4.35
N ASN A 75 11.32 -5.57 5.17
CA ASN A 75 12.68 -5.86 4.71
C ASN A 75 12.74 -7.12 3.84
N ALA A 76 11.89 -8.13 4.08
CA ALA A 76 11.77 -9.27 3.19
C ALA A 76 11.31 -8.85 1.78
N LEU A 77 10.24 -8.07 1.70
CA LEU A 77 9.76 -7.47 0.45
C LEU A 77 10.82 -6.58 -0.22
N ALA A 78 11.51 -5.76 0.56
CA ALA A 78 12.54 -4.83 0.09
C ALA A 78 13.68 -5.57 -0.61
N ARG A 79 14.17 -6.67 -0.02
CA ARG A 79 15.21 -7.52 -0.62
C ARG A 79 14.78 -8.12 -1.95
N ASP A 80 13.56 -8.65 -2.02
CA ASP A 80 13.05 -9.33 -3.21
C ASP A 80 12.75 -8.37 -4.35
N LEU A 81 12.22 -7.19 -4.03
CA LEU A 81 11.81 -6.19 -5.01
C LEU A 81 12.93 -5.19 -5.36
N GLY A 82 14.03 -5.18 -4.60
CA GLY A 82 15.15 -4.27 -4.79
C GLY A 82 14.79 -2.80 -4.54
N VAL A 83 13.99 -2.55 -3.49
CA VAL A 83 13.53 -1.20 -3.09
C VAL A 83 13.87 -0.91 -1.63
N GLU A 84 13.82 0.36 -1.23
CA GLU A 84 14.03 0.77 0.15
C GLU A 84 12.72 0.83 0.94
N VAL A 85 12.79 0.54 2.24
CA VAL A 85 11.66 0.70 3.17
C VAL A 85 11.63 2.14 3.67
N GLN A 86 10.50 2.81 3.46
CA GLN A 86 10.22 4.14 4.01
C GLN A 86 9.36 4.04 5.26
N VAL A 87 9.70 4.77 6.31
CA VAL A 87 8.95 4.74 7.58
C VAL A 87 7.79 5.73 7.55
N TYR A 88 6.60 5.31 7.98
CA TYR A 88 5.45 6.18 8.20
C TYR A 88 4.95 6.15 9.66
N ASN A 89 4.26 7.22 10.08
CA ASN A 89 3.66 7.31 11.41
C ASN A 89 2.28 6.65 11.43
N PRO A 90 2.06 5.55 12.19
CA PRO A 90 0.75 4.92 12.27
C PRO A 90 -0.32 5.74 13.00
N ARG A 91 0.03 6.90 13.57
CA ARG A 91 -0.93 7.80 14.24
C ARG A 91 -1.55 8.85 13.30
N ASP A 92 -0.95 9.06 12.12
CA ASP A 92 -1.34 10.13 11.18
C ASP A 92 -1.78 9.53 9.83
N LEU A 93 -2.67 8.53 9.85
CA LEU A 93 -3.03 7.75 8.66
C LEU A 93 -3.73 8.56 7.57
N ALA A 94 -4.53 9.56 7.94
CA ALA A 94 -5.18 10.45 6.98
C ALA A 94 -4.14 11.22 6.15
N GLN A 95 -3.20 11.90 6.80
CA GLN A 95 -2.12 12.62 6.12
C GLN A 95 -1.24 11.67 5.30
N PHE A 96 -0.93 10.50 5.84
CA PHE A 96 -0.16 9.50 5.11
C PHE A 96 -0.89 8.99 3.87
N SER A 97 -2.21 8.76 3.94
CA SER A 97 -3.00 8.37 2.77
C SER A 97 -3.02 9.45 1.69
N GLU A 98 -3.15 10.73 2.07
CA GLU A 98 -3.07 11.85 1.12
C GLU A 98 -1.71 11.89 0.42
N GLN A 99 -0.61 11.67 1.16
CA GLN A 99 0.72 11.58 0.57
C GLN A 99 0.83 10.43 -0.43
N VAL A 100 0.35 9.23 -0.07
CA VAL A 100 0.37 8.05 -0.94
C VAL A 100 -0.41 8.29 -2.24
N LEU A 101 -1.55 8.99 -2.17
CA LEU A 101 -2.36 9.32 -3.34
C LEU A 101 -1.68 10.24 -4.35
N THR A 102 -0.59 10.91 -3.98
CA THR A 102 0.22 11.73 -4.92
C THR A 102 1.30 10.94 -5.65
N MET A 103 1.50 9.66 -5.31
CA MET A 103 2.54 8.80 -5.88
C MET A 103 2.03 8.09 -7.15
N ASN A 104 2.95 7.46 -7.90
CA ASN A 104 2.61 6.66 -9.08
C ASN A 104 3.14 5.23 -8.93
N GLY A 105 2.57 4.30 -9.70
CA GLY A 105 2.99 2.90 -9.70
C GLY A 105 2.36 2.09 -8.56
N THR A 106 3.06 1.03 -8.17
CA THR A 106 2.64 0.11 -7.11
C THR A 106 3.12 0.61 -5.75
N ILE A 107 2.22 0.72 -4.78
CA ILE A 107 2.56 1.08 -3.41
C ILE A 107 2.32 -0.13 -2.50
N ILE A 108 3.29 -0.45 -1.66
CA ILE A 108 3.18 -1.53 -0.68
C ILE A 108 3.32 -0.93 0.70
N ILE A 109 2.38 -1.21 1.60
CA ILE A 109 2.36 -0.66 2.96
C ILE A 109 2.24 -1.82 3.95
N VAL A 110 3.21 -1.93 4.84
CA VAL A 110 3.25 -2.91 5.93
C VAL A 110 2.92 -2.24 7.25
N GLY A 111 1.77 -2.56 7.82
CA GLY A 111 1.28 -1.99 9.07
C GLY A 111 0.84 -3.05 10.09
N HIS A 112 -0.29 -2.78 10.72
CA HIS A 112 -0.91 -3.59 11.74
C HIS A 112 -2.34 -3.95 11.33
N SER A 113 -2.94 -4.90 12.05
CA SER A 113 -4.35 -5.30 11.89
C SER A 113 -5.30 -4.09 11.78
N ASN A 114 -5.16 -3.10 12.66
CA ASN A 114 -5.98 -1.90 12.68
C ASN A 114 -5.60 -0.90 11.57
N THR A 115 -4.31 -0.59 11.40
CA THR A 115 -3.88 0.45 10.45
C THR A 115 -4.11 0.02 9.01
N SER A 116 -3.96 -1.26 8.69
CA SER A 116 -4.20 -1.77 7.33
C SER A 116 -5.69 -1.73 6.98
N VAL A 117 -6.58 -2.01 7.94
CA VAL A 117 -8.03 -1.83 7.77
C VAL A 117 -8.41 -0.36 7.60
N GLU A 118 -7.82 0.53 8.41
CA GLU A 118 -8.11 1.96 8.34
C GLU A 118 -7.62 2.57 7.02
N LEU A 119 -6.42 2.21 6.55
CA LEU A 119 -5.94 2.62 5.24
C LEU A 119 -6.79 2.06 4.11
N ALA A 120 -7.24 0.81 4.19
CA ALA A 120 -8.16 0.24 3.20
C ALA A 120 -9.46 1.05 3.11
N ALA A 121 -10.00 1.46 4.26
CA ALA A 121 -11.19 2.32 4.32
C ALA A 121 -10.93 3.72 3.76
N LEU A 122 -9.79 4.34 4.08
CA LEU A 122 -9.42 5.66 3.57
C LEU A 122 -9.25 5.67 2.05
N PHE A 123 -8.55 4.70 1.48
CA PHE A 123 -8.30 4.67 0.03
C PHE A 123 -9.53 4.26 -0.80
N SER A 124 -10.41 3.42 -0.23
CA SER A 124 -11.61 2.94 -0.94
C SER A 124 -12.85 3.77 -0.69
N GLU A 125 -12.84 4.62 0.35
CA GLU A 125 -14.02 5.31 0.88
C GLU A 125 -15.15 4.37 1.32
N LEU A 126 -14.81 3.11 1.64
CA LEU A 126 -15.75 2.08 2.10
C LEU A 126 -15.56 1.77 3.57
N LYS A 127 -16.61 1.22 4.19
CA LYS A 127 -16.48 0.56 5.48
C LYS A 127 -15.79 -0.80 5.28
N VAL A 128 -14.69 -1.02 5.99
CA VAL A 128 -13.93 -2.27 5.98
C VAL A 128 -14.04 -2.95 7.34
N ASP A 129 -14.33 -4.25 7.34
CA ASP A 129 -14.46 -5.01 8.58
C ASP A 129 -13.12 -5.14 9.31
N LYS A 130 -13.18 -5.05 10.64
CA LYS A 130 -12.00 -5.18 11.51
C LYS A 130 -11.26 -6.48 11.22
N MET A 131 -9.94 -6.39 11.29
CA MET A 131 -9.05 -7.54 11.18
C MET A 131 -8.70 -8.02 12.57
N HIS A 132 -8.89 -9.32 12.82
CA HIS A 132 -8.52 -9.95 14.07
C HIS A 132 -6.98 -10.10 14.15
N GLU A 133 -6.45 -10.04 15.38
CA GLU A 133 -5.00 -10.13 15.63
C GLU A 133 -4.35 -11.43 15.14
N SER A 134 -5.12 -12.49 14.87
CA SER A 134 -4.60 -13.76 14.33
C SER A 134 -4.66 -13.88 12.80
N GLU A 135 -5.27 -12.94 12.10
CA GLU A 135 -5.46 -13.00 10.63
C GLU A 135 -4.21 -12.55 9.87
N PHE A 136 -3.07 -13.21 10.06
CA PHE A 136 -1.80 -12.87 9.39
C PHE A 136 -1.83 -13.04 7.87
N SER A 137 -2.70 -13.92 7.36
CA SER A 137 -2.87 -14.18 5.92
C SER A 137 -3.87 -13.25 5.23
N ARG A 138 -4.56 -12.35 5.95
CA ARG A 138 -5.49 -11.39 5.34
C ARG A 138 -4.72 -10.15 4.90
N TYR A 139 -4.99 -9.68 3.68
CA TYR A 139 -4.41 -8.46 3.13
C TYR A 139 -5.42 -7.76 2.22
N PHE A 140 -5.17 -6.49 1.93
CA PHE A 140 -6.02 -5.73 1.01
C PHE A 140 -5.24 -5.34 -0.24
N LEU A 141 -5.94 -5.34 -1.36
CA LEU A 141 -5.46 -4.80 -2.63
C LEU A 141 -6.44 -3.73 -3.10
N LEU A 142 -5.95 -2.53 -3.33
CA LEU A 142 -6.68 -1.48 -4.01
C LEU A 142 -6.14 -1.35 -5.44
N GLN A 143 -7.02 -1.48 -6.43
CA GLN A 143 -6.68 -1.29 -7.85
C GLN A 143 -7.37 -0.05 -8.39
N ARG A 144 -6.62 0.83 -9.04
CA ARG A 144 -7.17 2.07 -9.60
C ARG A 144 -8.14 1.77 -10.74
N THR A 145 -9.37 2.24 -10.61
CA THR A 145 -10.41 2.22 -11.65
C THR A 145 -10.84 3.65 -11.95
N GLY A 146 -10.21 4.27 -12.95
CA GLY A 146 -10.42 5.68 -13.25
C GLY A 146 -9.87 6.61 -12.15
N GLN A 147 -10.77 7.32 -11.46
CA GLN A 147 -10.41 8.21 -10.34
C GLN A 147 -10.56 7.55 -8.95
N ASN A 148 -11.13 6.34 -8.88
CA ASN A 148 -11.42 5.65 -7.63
C ASN A 148 -10.58 4.38 -7.49
N PHE A 149 -10.66 3.72 -6.34
CA PHE A 149 -10.07 2.41 -6.11
C PHE A 149 -11.14 1.32 -5.95
N HIS A 150 -10.91 0.20 -6.61
CA HIS A 150 -11.61 -1.05 -6.32
C HIS A 150 -10.87 -1.77 -5.19
N LEU A 151 -11.54 -1.98 -4.05
CA LEU A 151 -11.00 -2.71 -2.91
C LEU A 151 -11.28 -4.22 -3.03
N SER A 152 -10.22 -5.00 -2.93
CA SER A 152 -10.27 -6.45 -2.72
C SER A 152 -9.76 -6.81 -1.33
N ASP A 153 -10.57 -7.56 -0.57
CA ASP A 153 -10.21 -8.16 0.72
C ASP A 153 -9.83 -9.62 0.47
N LEU A 154 -8.54 -9.91 0.62
CA LEU A 154 -7.91 -11.11 0.09
C LEU A 154 -7.25 -11.93 1.19
N LYS A 155 -7.07 -13.22 0.90
CA LYS A 155 -6.33 -14.14 1.76
C LYS A 155 -5.16 -14.73 0.97
N MET A 156 -3.98 -14.76 1.58
CA MET A 156 -2.79 -15.40 1.01
C MET A 156 -3.09 -16.87 0.72
N ASN A 157 -2.53 -17.37 -0.38
CA ASN A 157 -2.69 -18.76 -0.82
C ASN A 157 -1.49 -19.65 -0.44
N PHE A 158 -0.66 -19.19 0.49
CA PHE A 158 0.49 -19.91 1.04
C PHE A 158 0.51 -19.85 2.57
N ASP A 159 1.08 -20.90 3.16
CA ASP A 159 1.18 -21.10 4.59
C ASP A 159 2.35 -20.34 5.22
#